data_AF-S7MLA0-F1
#
_entry.id   AF-S7MLA0-F1
#
_cell.length_a   1.000
_cell.length_b   1.000
_cell.length_c   1.000
_cell.angle_alpha   90.00
_cell.angle_beta   90.00
_cell.angle_gamma   90.00
#
_symmetry.space_group_name_H-M   'P 1'
#
loop_
_entity.id
_entity.type
_entity.pdbx_description
1 polymer ?
#
loop_
_entity_poly.entity_id
_entity_poly.type
_entity_poly.pdbx_seq_one_letter_code
_entity_poly.pdbx_strand_id
1 'polypeptide(L)'
;MGEATPVSIEPQINVGSRFQAEIPSMRDRALAAADPHKADLVWQPWEDLESSGEKQRQVEDLLTAACSSIFPGAGTNQELALHCLHESRGDILETLNKLLLKKPLRPHNHPLATYHYTGSDQWKMSERKLFNKGIAIYKKDFFLVQKLIQTKTVAQCVEFYYTYKKQVKIGHNGTLTFGDVDTSDDKSVQEEVEVDIKANDILILRSHEPKAPGSAGGQASEKPREGPGKPRRALPFAEKKKKTETFNKTQNQENTFPCKKCGRVFYKVKSRSAHMKSHAEQEKKAAALRQREKEAAAAAAEAAASPHQTESAGERS
;
A
#
# COMPACT_ATOMS: atom_id res chain seq x y z
N MET A 1 25.47 -29.02 -41.45
CA MET A 1 24.07 -28.56 -41.51
C MET A 1 23.44 -28.89 -40.16
N GLY A 2 23.16 -27.88 -39.34
CA GLY A 2 22.44 -28.04 -38.09
C GLY A 2 21.32 -27.01 -38.09
N GLU A 3 20.16 -27.38 -38.63
CA GLU A 3 18.96 -26.55 -38.56
C GLU A 3 18.48 -26.55 -37.10
N ALA A 4 18.78 -25.46 -36.39
CA ALA A 4 18.13 -25.16 -35.13
C ALA A 4 16.69 -24.73 -35.45
N THR A 5 15.73 -25.60 -35.16
CA THR A 5 14.30 -25.31 -35.30
C THR A 5 13.97 -24.07 -34.46
N PRO A 6 13.41 -22.99 -35.07
CA PRO A 6 13.11 -21.78 -34.33
C PRO A 6 12.02 -22.08 -33.30
N VAL A 7 12.37 -21.96 -32.02
CA VAL A 7 11.42 -22.08 -30.91
C VAL A 7 10.45 -20.91 -31.02
N SER A 8 9.18 -21.21 -31.35
CA SER A 8 8.12 -20.22 -31.36
C SER A 8 7.94 -19.65 -29.94
N ILE A 9 8.00 -18.32 -29.80
CA ILE A 9 7.87 -17.59 -28.54
C ILE A 9 6.40 -17.26 -28.25
N GLU A 10 5.47 -17.69 -29.11
CA GLU A 10 4.04 -17.45 -28.88
C GLU A 10 3.52 -18.36 -27.76
N PRO A 11 2.87 -17.79 -26.72
CA PRO A 11 2.25 -18.60 -25.68
C PRO A 11 1.14 -19.46 -26.26
N GLN A 12 1.18 -20.76 -25.99
CA GLN A 12 0.20 -21.75 -26.46
C GLN A 12 -0.53 -22.41 -25.30
N ILE A 13 -1.76 -22.88 -25.56
CA ILE A 13 -2.54 -23.65 -24.60
C ILE A 13 -2.05 -25.09 -24.64
N ASN A 14 -1.59 -25.60 -23.50
CA ASN A 14 -1.15 -26.98 -23.38
C ASN A 14 -2.34 -27.93 -23.19
N VAL A 15 -2.40 -28.99 -23.98
CA VAL A 15 -3.46 -30.01 -23.95
C VAL A 15 -2.83 -31.38 -23.67
N GLY A 16 -3.29 -32.06 -22.64
CA GLY A 16 -2.93 -33.42 -22.24
C GLY A 16 -3.30 -33.71 -20.78
N SER A 17 -3.25 -34.98 -20.36
CA SER A 17 -3.58 -35.38 -18.98
C SER A 17 -2.79 -34.67 -17.88
N ARG A 18 -1.63 -34.10 -18.21
CA ARG A 18 -0.81 -33.28 -17.29
C ARG A 18 -1.32 -31.84 -17.10
N PHE A 19 -2.27 -31.41 -17.92
CA PHE A 19 -2.77 -30.03 -17.95
C PHE A 19 -4.29 -29.94 -17.74
N GLN A 20 -5.05 -30.96 -18.15
CA GLN A 20 -6.49 -31.03 -17.92
C GLN A 20 -6.82 -31.56 -16.51
N ALA A 21 -7.88 -31.02 -15.92
CA ALA A 21 -8.46 -31.57 -14.70
C ALA A 21 -9.13 -32.92 -14.99
N GLU A 22 -9.03 -33.83 -14.02
CA GLU A 22 -9.82 -35.05 -14.01
C GLU A 22 -11.27 -34.69 -13.65
N ILE A 23 -12.21 -34.95 -14.56
CA ILE A 23 -13.63 -34.68 -14.35
C ILE A 23 -14.23 -35.90 -13.66
N PRO A 24 -14.70 -35.79 -12.41
CA PRO A 24 -15.34 -36.92 -11.73
C PRO A 24 -16.63 -37.31 -12.44
N SER A 25 -16.98 -38.60 -12.39
CA SER A 25 -18.29 -39.07 -12.84
C SER A 25 -19.40 -38.47 -11.98
N MET A 26 -20.55 -38.18 -12.59
CA MET A 26 -21.72 -37.68 -11.89
C MET A 26 -22.14 -38.65 -10.77
N ARG A 27 -22.28 -38.12 -9.55
CA ARG A 27 -22.78 -38.86 -8.37
C ARG A 27 -24.24 -38.49 -8.11
N ASP A 28 -24.94 -39.34 -7.37
CA ASP A 28 -26.29 -39.02 -6.90
C ASP A 28 -26.27 -37.78 -6.00
N ARG A 29 -27.20 -36.86 -6.24
CA ARG A 29 -27.39 -35.64 -5.46
C ARG A 29 -27.70 -35.97 -3.99
N ALA A 30 -28.32 -37.11 -3.69
CA ALA A 30 -28.61 -37.51 -2.31
C ALA A 30 -27.34 -37.62 -1.44
N LEU A 31 -26.19 -38.00 -2.02
CA LEU A 31 -24.93 -38.13 -1.29
C LEU A 31 -24.33 -36.78 -0.89
N ALA A 32 -24.75 -35.67 -1.51
CA ALA A 32 -24.26 -34.34 -1.19
C ALA A 32 -24.63 -33.90 0.24
N ALA A 33 -25.73 -34.41 0.80
CA ALA A 33 -26.14 -34.10 2.18
C ALA A 33 -25.23 -34.77 3.23
N ALA A 34 -24.53 -35.85 2.86
CA ALA A 34 -23.61 -36.55 3.74
C ALA A 34 -22.20 -35.93 3.72
N ASP A 35 -21.92 -35.02 2.77
CA ASP A 35 -20.62 -34.37 2.68
C ASP A 35 -20.45 -33.36 3.83
N PRO A 36 -19.43 -33.52 4.69
CA PRO A 36 -19.14 -32.54 5.73
C PRO A 36 -18.79 -31.20 5.09
N HIS A 37 -19.53 -30.17 5.46
CA HIS A 37 -19.23 -28.82 5.00
C HIS A 37 -17.93 -28.32 5.65
N LYS A 38 -16.99 -27.83 4.84
CA LYS A 38 -15.68 -27.35 5.34
C LYS A 38 -15.70 -25.89 5.82
N ALA A 39 -16.84 -25.22 5.74
CA ALA A 39 -16.99 -23.84 6.18
C ALA A 39 -17.73 -23.78 7.51
N ASP A 40 -17.36 -22.79 8.32
CA ASP A 40 -18.01 -22.48 9.57
C ASP A 40 -19.03 -21.37 9.38
N LEU A 41 -20.20 -21.48 10.03
CA LEU A 41 -21.20 -20.43 10.02
C LEU A 41 -20.74 -19.27 10.92
N VAL A 42 -20.63 -18.08 10.34
CA VAL A 42 -20.15 -16.87 11.04
C VAL A 42 -21.21 -15.77 11.16
N TRP A 43 -22.28 -15.86 10.34
CA TRP A 43 -23.39 -14.92 10.34
C TRP A 43 -24.63 -15.58 9.75
N GLN A 44 -25.80 -15.20 10.25
CA GLN A 44 -27.07 -15.51 9.62
C GLN A 44 -28.01 -14.29 9.73
N PRO A 45 -28.89 -14.06 8.73
CA PRO A 45 -29.95 -13.07 8.86
C PRO A 45 -30.87 -13.39 10.05
N TRP A 46 -31.28 -12.37 10.77
CA TRP A 46 -32.22 -12.47 11.88
C TRP A 46 -33.43 -11.59 11.57
N GLU A 47 -34.59 -12.20 11.37
CA GLU A 47 -35.82 -11.48 10.97
C GLU A 47 -36.20 -10.39 11.99
N ASP A 48 -35.97 -10.62 13.27
CA ASP A 48 -36.21 -9.64 14.34
C ASP A 48 -35.31 -8.40 14.25
N LEU A 49 -34.12 -8.52 13.65
CA LEU A 49 -33.21 -7.42 13.40
C LEU A 49 -33.61 -6.65 12.13
N GLU A 50 -33.99 -7.38 11.08
CA GLU A 50 -34.34 -6.81 9.77
C GLU A 50 -35.72 -6.15 9.75
N SER A 51 -36.66 -6.65 10.56
CA SER A 51 -38.04 -6.14 10.63
C SER A 51 -38.19 -4.87 11.48
N SER A 52 -37.28 -4.64 12.43
CA SER A 52 -37.34 -3.50 13.35
C SER A 52 -36.32 -2.43 12.98
N GLY A 53 -36.79 -1.30 12.45
CA GLY A 53 -35.93 -0.15 12.14
C GLY A 53 -35.18 0.41 13.35
N GLU A 54 -35.74 0.26 14.56
CA GLU A 54 -35.06 0.68 15.81
C GLU A 54 -33.86 -0.21 16.13
N LYS A 55 -34.00 -1.54 16.01
CA LYS A 55 -32.88 -2.48 16.21
C LYS A 55 -31.81 -2.31 15.15
N GLN A 56 -32.18 -2.07 13.90
CA GLN A 56 -31.22 -1.79 12.83
C GLN A 56 -30.35 -0.58 13.18
N ARG A 57 -30.97 0.50 13.66
CA ARG A 57 -30.23 1.69 14.13
C ARG A 57 -29.32 1.38 15.33
N GLN A 58 -29.80 0.59 16.28
CA GLN A 58 -28.96 0.18 17.43
C GLN A 58 -27.75 -0.67 17.00
N VAL A 59 -27.89 -1.50 15.95
CA VAL A 59 -26.77 -2.25 15.37
C VAL A 59 -25.78 -1.29 14.68
N GLU A 60 -26.26 -0.28 13.95
CA GLU A 60 -25.40 0.75 13.36
C GLU A 60 -24.62 1.54 14.43
N ASP A 61 -25.30 1.90 15.53
CA ASP A 61 -24.68 2.57 16.68
C ASP A 61 -23.61 1.66 17.33
N LEU A 62 -23.90 0.35 17.47
CA LEU A 62 -22.95 -0.65 17.96
C LEU A 62 -21.71 -0.73 17.06
N LEU A 63 -21.89 -0.80 15.74
CA LEU A 63 -20.76 -0.87 14.78
C LEU A 63 -19.94 0.42 14.77
N THR A 64 -20.58 1.56 14.97
CA THR A 64 -19.90 2.86 15.12
C THR A 64 -19.10 2.90 16.43
N ALA A 65 -19.68 2.41 17.52
CA ALA A 65 -18.99 2.27 18.80
C ALA A 65 -17.80 1.31 18.69
N ALA A 66 -17.92 0.20 17.95
CA ALA A 66 -16.84 -0.78 17.69
C ALA A 66 -15.62 -0.18 16.97
N CYS A 67 -15.84 0.90 16.22
CA CYS A 67 -14.79 1.70 15.58
C CYS A 67 -14.19 2.81 16.48
N SER A 68 -14.67 2.94 17.72
CA SER A 68 -14.22 3.96 18.64
C SER A 68 -13.20 3.41 19.64
N SER A 69 -12.50 4.29 20.37
CA SER A 69 -11.56 3.91 21.43
C SER A 69 -12.21 3.28 22.67
N ILE A 70 -13.53 3.04 22.63
CA ILE A 70 -14.34 2.46 23.70
C ILE A 70 -13.96 0.98 23.90
N PHE A 71 -13.66 0.25 22.82
CA PHE A 71 -13.35 -1.18 22.91
C PHE A 71 -11.84 -1.45 22.97
N PRO A 72 -11.40 -2.39 23.83
CA PRO A 72 -10.01 -2.80 23.88
C PRO A 72 -9.63 -3.54 22.57
N GLY A 73 -8.46 -3.21 22.01
CA GLY A 73 -7.96 -3.86 20.79
C GLY A 73 -8.01 -3.00 19.53
N ALA A 74 -7.62 -1.72 19.63
CA ALA A 74 -7.37 -0.83 18.49
C ALA A 74 -8.53 -0.69 17.48
N GLY A 75 -9.74 -0.46 18.00
CA GLY A 75 -10.74 0.47 17.43
C GLY A 75 -11.19 0.29 15.98
N THR A 76 -11.05 -0.89 15.36
CA THR A 76 -11.53 -1.12 13.98
C THR A 76 -12.16 -2.50 13.79
N ASN A 77 -12.64 -3.12 14.87
CA ASN A 77 -13.11 -4.50 14.84
C ASN A 77 -14.63 -4.60 14.62
N GLN A 78 -15.17 -3.96 13.57
CA GLN A 78 -16.60 -4.10 13.21
C GLN A 78 -16.98 -5.56 12.98
N GLU A 79 -16.07 -6.31 12.38
CA GLU A 79 -16.23 -7.74 12.13
C GLU A 79 -16.34 -8.54 13.43
N LEU A 80 -15.54 -8.21 14.45
CA LEU A 80 -15.66 -8.84 15.77
C LEU A 80 -17.03 -8.53 16.39
N ALA A 81 -17.49 -7.29 16.28
CA ALA A 81 -18.81 -6.90 16.79
C ALA A 81 -19.94 -7.68 16.11
N LEU A 82 -19.88 -7.87 14.79
CA LEU A 82 -20.84 -8.68 14.04
C LEU A 82 -20.80 -10.15 14.45
N HIS A 83 -19.61 -10.73 14.65
CA HIS A 83 -19.53 -12.13 15.09
C HIS A 83 -20.06 -12.30 16.53
N CYS A 84 -19.75 -11.38 17.43
CA CYS A 84 -20.31 -11.39 18.78
C CYS A 84 -21.84 -11.21 18.76
N LEU A 85 -22.36 -10.41 17.82
CA LEU A 85 -23.80 -10.23 17.61
C LEU A 85 -24.47 -11.51 17.11
N HIS A 86 -23.82 -12.23 16.19
CA HIS A 86 -24.29 -13.53 15.74
C HIS A 86 -24.29 -14.57 16.88
N GLU A 87 -23.21 -14.63 17.68
CA GLU A 87 -23.14 -15.50 18.85
C GLU A 87 -24.22 -15.19 19.90
N SER A 88 -24.57 -13.91 20.04
CA SER A 88 -25.62 -13.43 20.96
C SER A 88 -27.01 -13.47 20.33
N ARG A 89 -27.17 -14.07 19.14
CA ARG A 89 -28.45 -14.21 18.43
C ARG A 89 -29.21 -12.90 18.20
N GLY A 90 -28.47 -11.80 18.00
CA GLY A 90 -29.05 -10.48 17.81
C GLY A 90 -29.32 -9.69 19.10
N ASP A 91 -28.95 -10.20 20.28
CA ASP A 91 -29.01 -9.43 21.53
C ASP A 91 -27.83 -8.44 21.62
N ILE A 92 -28.16 -7.15 21.61
CA ILE A 92 -27.20 -6.05 21.60
C ILE A 92 -26.50 -5.90 22.95
N LEU A 93 -27.22 -6.08 24.06
CA LEU A 93 -26.66 -5.91 25.40
C LEU A 93 -25.71 -7.07 25.75
N GLU A 94 -26.08 -8.29 25.38
CA GLU A 94 -25.19 -9.45 25.53
C GLU A 94 -23.93 -9.28 24.67
N THR A 95 -24.08 -8.76 23.44
CA THR A 95 -22.96 -8.45 22.54
C THR A 95 -22.00 -7.43 23.15
N LEU A 96 -22.53 -6.34 23.71
CA LEU A 96 -21.73 -5.32 24.40
C LEU A 96 -20.98 -5.89 25.59
N ASN A 97 -21.64 -6.73 26.40
CA ASN A 97 -20.99 -7.41 27.52
C ASN A 97 -19.81 -8.27 27.04
N LYS A 98 -19.99 -9.06 25.98
CA LYS A 98 -18.91 -9.89 25.39
C LYS A 98 -17.74 -9.04 24.88
N LEU A 99 -18.01 -7.92 24.21
CA LEU A 99 -16.98 -7.03 23.65
C LEU A 99 -16.19 -6.25 24.72
N LEU A 100 -16.82 -5.89 25.85
CA LEU A 100 -16.18 -5.12 26.92
C LEU A 100 -15.41 -6.00 27.93
N LEU A 101 -15.65 -7.31 27.94
CA LEU A 101 -14.97 -8.25 28.84
C LEU A 101 -13.50 -8.45 28.43
N LYS A 102 -12.56 -8.18 29.36
CA LYS A 102 -11.10 -8.30 29.17
C LYS A 102 -10.57 -9.74 29.10
N LYS A 103 -11.44 -10.74 28.99
CA LYS A 103 -11.06 -12.18 28.96
C LYS A 103 -10.83 -12.62 27.51
N PRO A 104 -10.07 -13.71 27.26
CA PRO A 104 -9.94 -14.25 25.92
C PRO A 104 -11.34 -14.46 25.33
N LEU A 105 -11.62 -13.75 24.23
CA LEU A 105 -12.95 -13.62 23.65
C LEU A 105 -13.59 -14.97 23.32
N ARG A 106 -12.78 -15.99 23.05
CA ARG A 106 -13.26 -17.32 22.69
C ARG A 106 -12.41 -18.44 23.29
N PRO A 107 -13.05 -19.56 23.67
CA PRO A 107 -12.35 -20.78 24.04
C PRO A 107 -11.63 -21.38 22.82
N HIS A 108 -10.56 -22.14 23.06
CA HIS A 108 -9.73 -22.75 22.00
C HIS A 108 -10.50 -23.71 21.06
N ASN A 109 -11.66 -24.22 21.48
CA ASN A 109 -12.48 -25.12 20.69
C ASN A 109 -13.46 -24.40 19.74
N HIS A 110 -13.44 -23.07 19.70
CA HIS A 110 -14.32 -22.31 18.84
C HIS A 110 -13.82 -22.32 17.38
N PRO A 111 -14.70 -22.44 16.36
CA PRO A 111 -14.28 -22.46 14.95
C PRO A 111 -13.42 -21.26 14.55
N LEU A 112 -13.80 -20.09 15.04
CA LEU A 112 -13.07 -18.83 14.85
C LEU A 112 -12.04 -18.51 15.96
N ALA A 113 -11.55 -19.50 16.71
CA ALA A 113 -10.56 -19.26 17.77
C ALA A 113 -9.21 -18.79 17.21
N THR A 114 -8.83 -19.26 16.02
CA THR A 114 -7.61 -18.85 15.30
C THR A 114 -7.84 -17.71 14.31
N TYR A 115 -9.05 -17.14 14.30
CA TYR A 115 -9.40 -16.08 13.37
C TYR A 115 -8.71 -14.77 13.75
N HIS A 116 -8.03 -14.15 12.78
CA HIS A 116 -7.36 -12.87 12.97
C HIS A 116 -8.29 -11.74 12.57
N TYR A 117 -8.69 -10.91 13.54
CA TYR A 117 -9.47 -9.71 13.29
C TYR A 117 -8.57 -8.54 12.90
N THR A 118 -8.88 -7.90 11.78
CA THR A 118 -8.11 -6.76 11.31
C THR A 118 -8.18 -5.61 12.31
N GLY A 119 -7.03 -5.05 12.66
CA GLY A 119 -6.93 -3.94 13.61
C GLY A 119 -6.94 -4.36 15.08
N SER A 120 -7.00 -5.66 15.38
CA SER A 120 -6.89 -6.16 16.77
C SER A 120 -5.47 -6.04 17.34
N ASP A 121 -4.47 -5.84 16.47
CA ASP A 121 -3.08 -5.71 16.87
C ASP A 121 -2.81 -4.42 17.67
N GLN A 122 -2.29 -4.58 18.88
CA GLN A 122 -1.89 -3.44 19.70
C GLN A 122 -0.48 -2.97 19.31
N TRP A 123 -0.37 -1.72 18.86
CA TRP A 123 0.92 -1.12 18.48
C TRP A 123 1.35 -0.07 19.50
N LYS A 124 2.48 -0.32 20.17
CA LYS A 124 3.10 0.63 21.10
C LYS A 124 3.71 1.80 20.35
N MET A 125 3.83 2.96 21.01
CA MET A 125 4.47 4.14 20.41
C MET A 125 5.92 3.87 19.98
N SER A 126 6.68 3.09 20.77
CA SER A 126 8.04 2.68 20.42
C SER A 126 8.09 1.84 19.13
N GLU A 127 7.18 0.87 19.00
CA GLU A 127 7.04 0.02 17.82
C GLU A 127 6.65 0.83 16.57
N ARG A 128 5.73 1.81 16.73
CA ARG A 128 5.35 2.73 15.64
C ARG A 128 6.54 3.60 15.19
N LYS A 129 7.34 4.11 16.13
CA LYS A 129 8.57 4.87 15.82
C LYS A 129 9.57 4.00 15.04
N LEU A 130 9.80 2.76 15.49
CA LEU A 130 10.67 1.81 14.80
C LEU A 130 10.13 1.43 13.41
N PHE A 131 8.82 1.24 13.27
CA PHE A 131 8.18 0.97 11.99
C PHE A 131 8.39 2.13 11.01
N ASN A 132 8.13 3.37 11.42
CA ASN A 132 8.35 4.55 10.58
C ASN A 132 9.82 4.68 10.15
N LYS A 133 10.77 4.45 11.07
CA LYS A 133 12.21 4.42 10.76
C LYS A 133 12.54 3.29 9.77
N GLY A 134 12.00 2.10 9.99
CA GLY A 134 12.19 0.94 9.12
C GLY A 134 11.67 1.15 7.71
N ILE A 135 10.47 1.72 7.56
CA ILE A 135 9.89 2.05 6.25
C ILE A 135 10.68 3.16 5.56
N ALA A 136 11.22 4.14 6.28
CA ALA A 136 12.05 5.19 5.68
C ALA A 136 13.35 4.63 5.09
N ILE A 137 14.01 3.70 5.79
CA ILE A 137 15.30 3.12 5.38
C ILE A 137 15.11 2.00 4.35
N TYR A 138 14.25 1.02 4.67
CA TYR A 138 14.09 -0.24 3.92
C TYR A 138 12.87 -0.26 3.00
N LYS A 139 12.10 0.84 2.95
CA LYS A 139 10.89 0.98 2.11
C LYS A 139 9.85 -0.10 2.41
N LYS A 140 9.65 -1.06 1.51
CA LYS A 140 8.64 -2.13 1.63
C LYS A 140 9.26 -3.50 1.87
N ASP A 141 10.53 -3.55 2.27
CA ASP A 141 11.12 -4.80 2.75
C ASP A 141 10.61 -5.09 4.17
N PHE A 142 9.46 -5.75 4.24
CA PHE A 142 8.83 -6.06 5.52
C PHE A 142 9.61 -7.09 6.34
N PHE A 143 10.55 -7.84 5.75
CA PHE A 143 11.41 -8.75 6.51
C PHE A 143 12.45 -7.96 7.31
N LEU A 144 13.07 -6.94 6.70
CA LEU A 144 14.00 -6.05 7.42
C LEU A 144 13.29 -5.14 8.42
N VAL A 145 12.10 -4.64 8.08
CA VAL A 145 11.26 -3.86 9.00
C VAL A 145 10.86 -4.71 10.21
N GLN A 146 10.47 -5.98 9.98
CA GLN A 146 10.14 -6.90 11.07
C GLN A 146 11.36 -7.19 11.95
N LYS A 147 12.56 -7.39 11.38
CA LYS A 147 13.80 -7.56 12.15
C LYS A 147 14.15 -6.36 13.04
N LEU A 148 13.75 -5.15 12.63
CA LEU A 148 13.94 -3.94 13.42
C LEU A 148 12.96 -3.85 14.60
N ILE A 149 11.71 -4.27 14.41
CA ILE A 149 10.65 -4.18 15.43
C ILE A 149 10.70 -5.37 16.40
N GLN A 150 11.02 -6.57 15.90
CA GLN A 150 11.16 -7.87 16.58
C GLN A 150 9.91 -8.42 17.26
N THR A 151 9.09 -7.57 17.88
CA THR A 151 7.87 -7.93 18.62
C THR A 151 6.67 -8.21 17.72
N LYS A 152 6.74 -7.81 16.45
CA LYS A 152 5.68 -7.99 15.46
C LYS A 152 6.07 -9.02 14.42
N THR A 153 5.07 -9.68 13.84
CA THR A 153 5.26 -10.55 12.68
C THR A 153 5.27 -9.74 11.38
N VAL A 154 5.72 -10.36 10.30
CA VAL A 154 5.70 -9.75 8.97
C VAL A 154 4.25 -9.43 8.56
N ALA A 155 3.31 -10.33 8.84
CA ALA A 155 1.90 -10.13 8.54
C ALA A 155 1.33 -8.89 9.25
N GLN A 156 1.61 -8.74 10.55
CA GLN A 156 1.18 -7.57 11.33
C GLN A 156 1.79 -6.27 10.81
N CYS A 157 3.07 -6.28 10.40
CA CYS A 157 3.73 -5.11 9.80
C CYS A 157 3.08 -4.72 8.46
N VAL A 158 2.73 -5.70 7.64
CA VAL A 158 2.03 -5.47 6.36
C VAL A 158 0.63 -4.92 6.59
N GLU A 159 -0.08 -5.46 7.57
CA GLU A 159 -1.41 -4.97 7.96
C GLU A 159 -1.33 -3.51 8.41
N PHE A 160 -0.46 -3.18 9.37
CA PHE A 160 -0.27 -1.82 9.85
C PHE A 160 0.08 -0.84 8.71
N TYR A 161 0.92 -1.27 7.76
CA TYR A 161 1.21 -0.47 6.57
C TYR A 161 -0.06 -0.13 5.80
N TYR A 162 -0.90 -1.10 5.47
CA TYR A 162 -2.09 -0.88 4.64
C TYR A 162 -3.22 -0.17 5.36
N THR A 163 -3.37 -0.40 6.66
CA THR A 163 -4.33 0.32 7.52
C THR A 163 -4.06 1.82 7.48
N TYR A 164 -2.80 2.24 7.60
CA TYR A 164 -2.44 3.66 7.65
C TYR A 164 -1.97 4.26 6.33
N LYS A 165 -1.76 3.46 5.27
CA LYS A 165 -1.26 3.94 3.96
C LYS A 165 -2.06 5.09 3.36
N LYS A 166 -3.39 5.09 3.56
CA LYS A 166 -4.28 6.16 3.07
C LYS A 166 -4.30 7.38 3.98
N GLN A 167 -3.95 7.21 5.26
CA GLN A 167 -3.94 8.24 6.30
C GLN A 167 -2.53 8.78 6.56
N VAL A 168 -1.52 8.36 5.77
CA VAL A 168 -0.14 8.80 5.94
C VAL A 168 -0.08 10.30 5.84
N LYS A 169 0.32 10.93 6.95
CA LYS A 169 0.61 12.36 7.00
C LYS A 169 2.06 12.56 6.57
N ILE A 170 2.29 13.57 5.73
CA ILE A 170 3.63 14.01 5.37
C ILE A 170 4.00 15.08 6.38
N GLY A 171 5.00 14.82 7.21
CA GLY A 171 5.54 15.81 8.14
C GLY A 171 6.17 17.00 7.40
N HIS A 172 6.37 18.12 8.10
CA HIS A 172 6.99 19.33 7.54
C HIS A 172 8.40 19.07 6.95
N ASN A 173 9.07 18.00 7.41
CA ASN A 173 10.36 17.51 6.93
C ASN A 173 10.26 16.45 5.81
N GLY A 174 9.08 16.20 5.24
CA GLY A 174 8.87 15.18 4.20
C GLY A 174 8.82 13.73 4.71
N THR A 175 8.91 13.51 6.03
CA THR A 175 8.82 12.16 6.62
C THR A 175 7.37 11.67 6.61
N LEU A 176 7.17 10.43 6.14
CA LEU A 176 5.88 9.75 6.18
C LEU A 176 5.63 9.20 7.59
N THR A 177 4.55 9.61 8.24
CA THR A 177 4.14 9.08 9.55
C THR A 177 2.92 8.16 9.40
N PHE A 178 3.08 6.91 9.84
CA PHE A 178 2.05 5.88 9.92
C PHE A 178 1.59 5.75 11.39
N GLY A 179 0.28 5.84 11.61
CA GLY A 179 -0.36 5.84 12.94
C GLY A 179 -0.80 7.24 13.41
N ASP A 180 -1.63 7.29 14.45
CA ASP A 180 -2.03 8.56 15.06
C ASP A 180 -0.84 9.21 15.78
N VAL A 181 -0.65 10.51 15.55
CA VAL A 181 0.37 11.32 16.20
C VAL A 181 -0.34 12.02 17.34
N ASP A 182 -0.09 11.61 18.57
CA ASP A 182 -0.48 12.39 19.73
C ASP A 182 0.29 13.72 19.65
N THR A 183 -0.39 14.78 19.23
CA THR A 183 0.18 16.14 19.07
C THR A 183 0.44 16.82 20.42
N SER A 184 0.68 16.04 21.48
CA SER A 184 0.76 16.51 22.87
C SER A 184 2.18 16.56 23.45
N ASP A 185 3.23 16.16 22.71
CA ASP A 185 4.61 16.16 23.26
C ASP A 185 5.70 16.68 22.30
N ASP A 186 5.39 17.69 21.49
CA ASP A 186 6.37 18.34 20.60
C ASP A 186 7.09 19.53 21.27
N LYS A 187 7.48 19.40 22.55
CA LYS A 187 8.29 20.45 23.23
C LYS A 187 9.43 19.98 24.11
N SER A 188 9.79 18.70 24.19
CA SER A 188 10.78 18.29 25.20
C SER A 188 11.82 17.23 24.83
N VAL A 189 12.04 16.87 23.56
CA VAL A 189 13.17 15.99 23.20
C VAL A 189 13.76 16.32 21.82
N GLN A 190 14.27 17.54 21.69
CA GLN A 190 15.09 17.95 20.54
C GLN A 190 16.46 18.36 21.06
N GLU A 191 17.28 17.42 21.57
CA GLU A 191 18.75 17.62 21.62
C GLU A 191 19.63 16.38 21.91
N GLU A 192 19.15 15.23 22.39
CA GLU A 192 20.08 14.21 22.96
C GLU A 192 20.30 12.89 22.20
N VAL A 193 20.09 12.79 20.87
CA VAL A 193 20.36 11.52 20.14
C VAL A 193 21.15 11.69 18.82
N GLU A 194 21.95 12.75 18.70
CA GLU A 194 22.82 12.93 17.51
C GLU A 194 24.24 12.34 17.66
N VAL A 195 24.54 11.64 18.77
CA VAL A 195 25.88 11.09 19.02
C VAL A 195 25.85 9.58 19.32
N ASP A 196 25.25 8.74 18.45
CA ASP A 196 25.65 7.31 18.39
C ASP A 196 25.15 6.53 17.15
N ILE A 197 25.32 7.04 15.92
CA ILE A 197 25.02 6.27 14.69
C ILE A 197 26.29 5.97 13.87
N LYS A 198 27.40 6.69 14.08
CA LYS A 198 28.64 6.48 13.30
C LYS A 198 29.47 5.26 13.73
N ALA A 199 29.20 4.65 14.88
CA ALA A 199 29.99 3.52 15.38
C ALA A 199 29.55 2.16 14.79
N ASN A 200 28.27 1.99 14.48
CA ASN A 200 27.73 0.67 14.10
C ASN A 200 27.73 0.38 12.59
N ASP A 201 27.89 1.40 11.74
CA ASP A 201 27.95 1.21 10.27
C ASP A 201 29.29 0.62 9.78
N ILE A 202 30.34 0.58 10.62
CA ILE A 202 31.67 0.07 10.22
C ILE A 202 31.85 -1.44 10.49
N LEU A 203 31.06 -2.03 11.38
CA LEU A 203 31.28 -3.42 11.84
C LEU A 203 30.55 -4.49 11.02
N ILE A 204 29.52 -4.13 10.24
CA ILE A 204 28.73 -5.15 9.50
C ILE A 204 29.23 -5.36 8.05
N LEU A 205 30.09 -4.48 7.52
CA LEU A 205 30.53 -4.56 6.11
C LEU A 205 31.95 -5.14 5.89
N ARG A 206 32.65 -5.62 6.94
CA ARG A 206 34.07 -6.04 6.80
C ARG A 206 34.38 -7.52 6.96
N SER A 207 33.40 -8.40 7.17
CA SER A 207 33.67 -9.80 7.54
C SER A 207 33.33 -10.83 6.46
N HIS A 208 33.66 -10.58 5.18
CA HIS A 208 33.77 -11.67 4.21
C HIS A 208 34.71 -11.39 3.02
N GLU A 209 36.01 -11.52 3.25
CA GLU A 209 36.96 -11.91 2.20
C GLU A 209 37.82 -13.09 2.71
N PRO A 210 37.76 -14.27 2.08
CA PRO A 210 38.76 -15.31 2.32
C PRO A 210 39.84 -15.24 1.22
N LYS A 211 41.07 -14.91 1.62
CA LYS A 211 42.31 -15.23 0.89
C LYS A 211 42.96 -16.47 1.50
N ALA A 212 43.29 -17.44 0.66
CA ALA A 212 44.13 -18.60 0.96
C ALA A 212 45.59 -18.19 1.27
N PRO A 213 46.38 -19.08 1.90
CA PRO A 213 47.27 -19.97 1.12
C PRO A 213 47.40 -21.42 1.67
N GLY A 214 47.89 -22.34 0.80
CA GLY A 214 48.11 -23.78 1.05
C GLY A 214 49.38 -24.12 1.86
N SER A 215 49.89 -25.35 1.96
CA SER A 215 49.63 -26.66 1.32
C SER A 215 50.35 -27.77 2.13
N ALA A 216 50.09 -29.05 1.76
CA ALA A 216 50.71 -30.34 2.15
C ALA A 216 50.08 -31.10 3.35
N GLY A 217 49.60 -32.36 3.25
CA GLY A 217 49.51 -33.28 2.10
C GLY A 217 48.84 -34.64 2.43
N GLY A 218 48.28 -35.31 1.39
CA GLY A 218 48.03 -36.76 1.19
C GLY A 218 46.90 -37.45 1.99
N GLN A 219 46.06 -38.37 1.48
CA GLN A 219 45.88 -39.07 0.18
C GLN A 219 44.39 -39.50 0.01
N ALA A 220 43.95 -39.64 -1.25
CA ALA A 220 42.95 -40.56 -1.88
C ALA A 220 41.53 -40.75 -1.23
N SER A 221 40.39 -40.71 -1.93
CA SER A 221 40.04 -41.31 -3.23
C SER A 221 38.80 -40.67 -3.90
N GLU A 222 38.88 -40.59 -5.23
CA GLU A 222 37.88 -40.72 -6.32
C GLU A 222 36.62 -39.83 -6.51
N LYS A 223 36.47 -39.45 -7.80
CA LYS A 223 35.58 -38.49 -8.51
C LYS A 223 34.30 -39.23 -9.02
N PRO A 224 33.26 -38.60 -9.66
CA PRO A 224 33.36 -37.66 -10.80
C PRO A 224 32.41 -36.43 -10.78
N ARG A 225 32.93 -35.21 -11.06
CA ARG A 225 32.91 -34.41 -12.33
C ARG A 225 31.56 -33.70 -12.63
N GLU A 226 31.45 -32.39 -12.35
CA GLU A 226 31.75 -31.20 -13.23
C GLU A 226 30.57 -30.90 -14.18
N GLY A 227 29.80 -29.80 -14.11
CA GLY A 227 30.12 -28.35 -14.22
C GLY A 227 29.48 -27.82 -15.53
N PRO A 228 29.50 -26.51 -15.90
CA PRO A 228 29.69 -25.23 -15.19
C PRO A 228 28.44 -24.29 -15.38
N GLY A 229 28.22 -23.13 -14.74
CA GLY A 229 29.00 -21.89 -14.71
C GLY A 229 28.18 -20.72 -15.31
N LYS A 230 27.85 -19.69 -14.48
CA LYS A 230 27.11 -18.43 -14.78
C LYS A 230 27.98 -17.47 -15.66
N PRO A 231 27.76 -16.12 -15.85
CA PRO A 231 26.66 -15.19 -15.46
C PRO A 231 26.35 -14.00 -16.44
N ARG A 232 25.37 -13.15 -16.02
CA ARG A 232 25.37 -11.65 -16.03
C ARG A 232 24.75 -10.82 -17.19
N ARG A 233 23.91 -9.88 -16.73
CA ARG A 233 23.78 -8.45 -17.10
C ARG A 233 22.71 -8.03 -18.12
N ALA A 234 22.33 -6.76 -17.95
CA ALA A 234 21.06 -6.14 -18.28
C ALA A 234 21.18 -5.06 -19.36
N LEU A 235 20.00 -4.62 -19.84
CA LEU A 235 19.64 -3.42 -20.63
C LEU A 235 19.75 -3.57 -22.16
N PRO A 236 19.08 -2.73 -23.01
CA PRO A 236 18.08 -1.69 -22.76
C PRO A 236 16.82 -1.74 -23.67
N PHE A 237 15.89 -0.84 -23.37
CA PHE A 237 14.75 -0.38 -24.16
C PHE A 237 15.16 0.08 -25.59
N ALA A 238 14.38 -0.30 -26.61
CA ALA A 238 14.38 0.37 -27.91
C ALA A 238 12.98 0.37 -28.55
N GLU A 239 12.46 1.57 -28.77
CA GLU A 239 11.29 1.87 -29.61
C GLU A 239 11.63 1.63 -31.10
N LYS A 240 10.69 1.11 -31.90
CA LYS A 240 10.09 1.81 -33.08
C LYS A 240 9.17 0.91 -33.95
N LYS A 241 7.92 1.37 -34.01
CA LYS A 241 7.05 1.62 -35.19
C LYS A 241 6.96 0.59 -36.35
N LYS A 242 5.75 -0.02 -36.40
CA LYS A 242 4.67 0.12 -37.41
C LYS A 242 4.92 -0.36 -38.86
N LYS A 243 4.16 -1.39 -39.26
CA LYS A 243 3.47 -1.45 -40.56
C LYS A 243 2.02 -1.95 -40.38
N THR A 244 1.12 -1.12 -40.88
CA THR A 244 -0.31 -1.29 -41.15
C THR A 244 -0.54 -2.27 -42.30
N GLU A 245 -1.59 -3.11 -42.23
CA GLU A 245 -2.68 -3.27 -43.23
C GLU A 245 -3.86 -4.01 -42.54
N THR A 246 -4.94 -3.34 -42.13
CA THR A 246 -6.28 -3.27 -42.78
C THR A 246 -6.99 -4.59 -43.09
N PHE A 247 -7.75 -5.13 -42.11
CA PHE A 247 -9.07 -5.70 -42.35
C PHE A 247 -9.95 -5.68 -41.08
N ASN A 248 -11.20 -5.24 -41.24
CA ASN A 248 -12.37 -5.31 -40.35
C ASN A 248 -12.49 -4.42 -39.10
N LYS A 249 -12.91 -3.18 -39.42
CA LYS A 249 -13.90 -2.32 -38.75
C LYS A 249 -14.91 -3.10 -37.88
N THR A 250 -14.88 -2.87 -36.56
CA THR A 250 -16.02 -2.42 -35.69
C THR A 250 -15.77 -2.64 -34.17
N GLN A 251 -14.69 -3.32 -33.73
CA GLN A 251 -14.55 -3.69 -32.30
C GLN A 251 -13.34 -3.10 -31.54
N ASN A 252 -12.95 -1.84 -31.78
CA ASN A 252 -11.77 -1.27 -31.06
C ASN A 252 -11.85 0.24 -30.76
N GLN A 253 -13.05 0.77 -30.47
CA GLN A 253 -13.19 2.13 -29.94
C GLN A 253 -13.01 2.21 -28.41
N GLU A 254 -13.05 1.08 -27.71
CA GLU A 254 -13.20 1.06 -26.25
C GLU A 254 -11.87 1.29 -25.48
N ASN A 255 -10.72 1.12 -26.13
CA ASN A 255 -9.40 1.18 -25.47
C ASN A 255 -8.57 2.44 -25.79
N THR A 256 -9.19 3.46 -26.38
CA THR A 256 -8.51 4.68 -26.82
C THR A 256 -9.07 5.91 -26.13
N PHE A 257 -8.23 6.63 -25.39
CA PHE A 257 -8.61 7.77 -24.56
C PHE A 257 -7.93 9.06 -25.05
N PRO A 258 -8.56 9.85 -25.93
CA PRO A 258 -8.01 11.11 -26.41
C PRO A 258 -8.10 12.24 -25.36
N CYS A 259 -7.05 13.06 -25.30
CA CYS A 259 -7.05 14.31 -24.55
C CYS A 259 -7.92 15.36 -25.26
N LYS A 260 -8.84 16.00 -24.51
CA LYS A 260 -9.74 17.02 -25.06
C LYS A 260 -9.07 18.37 -25.33
N LYS A 261 -7.91 18.66 -24.71
CA LYS A 261 -7.20 19.94 -24.84
C LYS A 261 -6.17 19.95 -25.98
N CYS A 262 -5.51 18.83 -26.25
CA CYS A 262 -4.44 18.75 -27.27
C CYS A 262 -4.57 17.59 -28.25
N GLY A 263 -5.66 16.81 -28.19
CA GLY A 263 -5.92 15.69 -29.11
C GLY A 263 -5.02 14.47 -28.93
N ARG A 264 -4.05 14.51 -28.01
CA ARG A 264 -3.12 13.39 -27.78
C ARG A 264 -3.87 12.14 -27.29
N VAL A 265 -3.62 11.02 -27.95
CA VAL A 265 -4.29 9.75 -27.70
C VAL A 265 -3.51 8.91 -26.69
N PHE A 266 -4.21 8.37 -25.70
CA PHE A 266 -3.66 7.50 -24.67
C PHE A 266 -4.38 6.15 -24.65
N TYR A 267 -3.65 5.06 -24.43
CA TYR A 267 -4.23 3.71 -24.36
C TYR A 267 -4.53 3.26 -22.92
N LYS A 268 -4.30 4.12 -21.93
CA LYS A 268 -4.55 3.86 -20.50
C LYS A 268 -5.14 5.10 -19.83
N VAL A 269 -6.27 4.94 -19.13
CA VAL A 269 -6.99 6.03 -18.43
C VAL A 269 -6.06 6.81 -17.50
N LYS A 270 -5.23 6.14 -16.69
CA LYS A 270 -4.28 6.81 -15.76
C LYS A 270 -3.31 7.74 -16.47
N SER A 271 -2.81 7.36 -17.64
CA SER A 271 -1.88 8.18 -18.43
C SER A 271 -2.55 9.42 -19.02
N ARG A 272 -3.81 9.30 -19.48
CA ARG A 272 -4.62 10.45 -19.90
C ARG A 272 -4.91 11.39 -18.73
N SER A 273 -5.28 10.86 -17.56
CA SER A 273 -5.61 11.67 -16.39
C SER A 273 -4.40 12.44 -15.86
N ALA A 274 -3.22 11.81 -15.81
CA ALA A 274 -1.97 12.49 -15.46
C ALA A 274 -1.66 13.63 -16.45
N HIS A 275 -1.80 13.36 -17.74
CA HIS A 275 -1.59 14.37 -18.78
C HIS A 275 -2.60 15.53 -18.70
N MET A 276 -3.89 15.26 -18.42
CA MET A 276 -4.90 16.31 -18.25
C MET A 276 -4.61 17.22 -17.05
N LYS A 277 -3.94 16.70 -16.02
CA LYS A 277 -3.50 17.49 -14.86
C LYS A 277 -2.41 18.51 -15.24
N SER A 278 -1.53 18.17 -16.19
CA SER A 278 -0.50 19.10 -16.69
C SER A 278 -1.11 20.31 -17.42
N HIS A 279 -2.22 20.12 -18.15
CA HIS A 279 -2.94 21.24 -18.76
C HIS A 279 -3.51 22.20 -17.70
N ALA A 280 -4.11 21.66 -16.64
CA ALA A 280 -4.64 22.49 -15.55
C ALA A 280 -3.53 23.29 -14.84
N GLU A 281 -2.34 22.70 -14.69
CA GLU A 281 -1.18 23.37 -14.10
C GLU A 281 -0.62 24.48 -15.01
N GLN A 282 -0.55 24.24 -16.32
CA GLN A 282 -0.13 25.26 -17.29
C GLN A 282 -1.12 26.43 -17.37
N GLU A 283 -2.43 26.17 -17.34
CA GLU A 283 -3.46 27.22 -17.32
C GLU A 283 -3.38 28.06 -16.04
N LYS A 284 -3.17 27.41 -14.88
CA LYS A 284 -3.01 28.11 -13.60
C LYS A 284 -1.75 28.99 -13.60
N LYS A 285 -0.64 28.50 -14.15
CA LYS A 285 0.60 29.28 -14.27
C LYS A 285 0.45 30.47 -15.23
N ALA A 286 -0.24 30.29 -16.35
CA ALA A 286 -0.51 31.37 -17.30
C ALA A 286 -1.46 32.43 -16.70
N ALA A 287 -2.46 32.03 -15.93
CA ALA A 287 -3.35 32.95 -15.22
C ALA A 287 -2.60 33.79 -14.18
N ALA A 288 -1.72 33.17 -13.39
CA ALA A 288 -0.89 33.87 -12.40
C ALA A 288 0.07 34.88 -13.05
N LEU A 289 0.64 34.55 -14.21
CA LEU A 289 1.50 35.48 -14.95
C LEU A 289 0.72 36.71 -15.43
N ARG A 290 -0.45 36.51 -16.02
CA ARG A 290 -1.32 37.61 -16.48
C ARG A 290 -1.77 38.51 -15.32
N GLN A 291 -1.95 37.95 -14.13
CA GLN A 291 -2.28 38.74 -12.96
C GLN A 291 -1.09 39.61 -12.53
N ARG A 292 0.12 39.05 -12.48
CA ARG A 292 1.34 39.81 -12.16
C ARG A 292 1.63 40.91 -13.19
N GLU A 293 1.41 40.64 -14.48
CA GLU A 293 1.58 41.65 -15.53
C GLU A 293 0.58 42.81 -15.37
N LYS A 294 -0.67 42.52 -14.99
CA LYS A 294 -1.68 43.56 -14.71
C LYS A 294 -1.35 44.37 -13.47
N GLU A 295 -0.88 43.72 -12.41
CA GLU A 295 -0.44 44.39 -11.18
C GLU A 295 0.78 45.29 -11.44
N ALA A 296 1.75 44.81 -12.23
CA ALA A 296 2.91 45.60 -12.63
C ALA A 296 2.53 46.78 -13.54
N ALA A 297 1.60 46.58 -14.49
CA ALA A 297 1.11 47.66 -15.35
C ALA A 297 0.32 48.72 -14.56
N ALA A 298 -0.48 48.31 -13.57
CA ALA A 298 -1.18 49.24 -12.68
C ALA A 298 -0.20 50.05 -11.82
N ALA A 299 0.82 49.40 -11.24
CA ALA A 299 1.86 50.07 -10.48
C ALA A 299 2.68 51.06 -11.34
N ALA A 300 2.96 50.71 -12.60
CA ALA A 300 3.65 51.61 -13.52
C ALA A 300 2.79 52.82 -13.92
N ALA A 301 1.49 52.63 -14.11
CA ALA A 301 0.55 53.71 -14.40
C ALA A 301 0.41 54.68 -13.20
N GLU A 302 0.39 54.13 -11.98
CA GLU A 302 0.34 54.93 -10.74
C GLU A 302 1.64 55.72 -10.52
N ALA A 303 2.80 55.12 -10.80
CA ALA A 303 4.09 55.81 -10.74
C ALA A 303 4.23 56.93 -11.79
N ALA A 304 3.66 56.76 -13.00
CA ALA A 304 3.68 57.78 -14.05
C ALA A 304 2.71 58.94 -13.79
N ALA A 305 1.71 58.76 -12.93
CA ALA A 305 0.73 59.79 -12.58
C ALA A 305 1.17 60.71 -11.42
N SER A 306 2.36 60.48 -10.82
CA SER A 306 2.89 61.31 -9.74
C SER A 306 3.73 62.47 -10.31
N PRO A 307 3.28 63.74 -10.23
CA PRO A 307 4.00 64.86 -10.81
C PRO A 307 5.28 65.18 -10.02
N HIS A 308 6.39 65.25 -10.74
CA HIS A 308 7.68 65.75 -10.27
C HIS A 308 7.51 67.21 -9.79
N GLN A 309 7.55 67.45 -8.47
CA GLN A 309 7.79 68.80 -7.96
C GLN A 309 9.26 69.13 -8.25
N THR A 310 9.50 69.90 -9.31
CA THR A 310 10.82 70.49 -9.59
C THR A 310 11.03 71.68 -8.67
N GLU A 311 12.06 71.57 -7.83
CA GLU A 311 12.65 72.65 -7.03
C GLU A 311 12.97 73.86 -7.92
N SER A 312 12.42 75.03 -7.58
CA SER A 312 12.94 76.32 -8.05
C SER A 312 13.72 76.98 -6.92
N ALA A 313 15.02 76.70 -6.87
CA ALA A 313 15.98 77.59 -6.24
C ALA A 313 16.35 78.67 -7.27
N GLY A 314 16.14 79.95 -6.93
CA GLY A 314 16.45 81.07 -7.82
C GLY A 314 16.23 82.43 -7.18
N GLU A 315 17.31 82.97 -6.62
CA GLU A 315 17.70 84.39 -6.55
C GLU A 315 16.63 85.48 -6.35
N ARG A 316 16.80 86.27 -5.27
CA ARG A 316 17.09 87.71 -5.41
C ARG A 316 17.60 88.37 -4.13
N SER A 317 18.52 89.31 -4.39
CA SER A 317 19.21 90.24 -3.49
C SER A 317 18.30 91.10 -2.61
#